data_AF-A0A7J8MSJ3-F1
#
_entry.id   AF-A0A7J8MSJ3-F1
#
_cell.length_a   1.000
_cell.length_b   1.000
_cell.length_c   1.000
_cell.angle_alpha   90.00
_cell.angle_beta   90.00
_cell.angle_gamma   90.00
#
_symmetry.space_group_name_H-M   'P 1'
#
loop_
_entity.id
_entity.type
_entity.pdbx_description
1 polymer ?
#
loop_
_entity_poly.entity_id
_entity_poly.type
_entity_poly.pdbx_seq_one_letter_code
_entity_poly.pdbx_strand_id
1 'polypeptide(L)'
;MKMVLVLFLLVSLALSSCFFEVSIAGSALLVHGLYGIADFCGSKCAVRCSKAGVQDRCLKYCGICCEKCHCVPSGTFGHKDECPCYRDMKNSKGKSKCP
;
A
#
# COMPACT_ATOMS: atom_id res chain seq x y z
N MET A 1 27.71 46.87 -9.17
CA MET A 1 26.75 46.39 -8.15
C MET A 1 25.42 45.88 -8.73
N LYS A 2 24.93 46.36 -9.89
CA LYS A 2 23.72 45.81 -10.55
C LYS A 2 23.88 44.36 -11.04
N MET A 3 25.01 44.01 -11.65
CA MET A 3 25.26 42.66 -12.23
C MET A 3 25.37 41.56 -11.16
N VAL A 4 25.88 41.90 -9.97
CA VAL A 4 25.98 40.97 -8.84
C VAL A 4 24.59 40.60 -8.31
N LEU A 5 23.67 41.58 -8.29
CA LEU A 5 22.29 41.40 -7.84
C LEU A 5 21.50 40.52 -8.80
N VAL A 6 21.69 40.70 -10.11
CA VAL A 6 21.07 39.86 -11.15
C VAL A 6 21.58 38.42 -11.07
N LEU A 7 22.89 38.22 -10.90
CA LEU A 7 23.48 36.88 -10.77
C LEU A 7 22.96 36.17 -9.51
N PHE A 8 22.85 36.88 -8.39
CA PHE A 8 22.33 36.33 -7.14
C PHE A 8 20.87 35.88 -7.26
N LEU A 9 20.03 36.67 -7.95
CA LEU A 9 18.62 36.32 -8.20
C LEU A 9 18.48 35.09 -9.11
N LEU A 10 19.32 34.98 -10.15
CA LEU A 10 19.29 33.83 -11.07
C LEU A 10 19.74 32.52 -10.38
N VAL A 11 20.77 32.58 -9.54
CA VAL A 11 21.23 31.42 -8.74
C VAL A 11 20.15 30.99 -7.74
N SER A 12 19.49 31.95 -7.09
CA SER A 12 18.39 31.68 -6.16
C SER A 12 17.20 30.99 -6.85
N LEU A 13 16.86 31.43 -8.06
CA LEU A 13 15.77 30.83 -8.85
C LEU A 13 16.11 29.40 -9.30
N ALA A 14 17.36 29.17 -9.74
CA ALA A 14 17.83 27.86 -10.16
C ALA A 14 17.88 26.85 -8.99
N LEU A 15 18.35 27.29 -7.82
CA LEU A 15 18.34 26.46 -6.60
C LEU A 15 16.91 26.09 -6.20
N SER A 16 15.97 27.05 -6.23
CA SER A 16 14.55 26.80 -5.93
C SER A 16 13.92 25.72 -6.83
N SER A 17 14.22 25.74 -8.14
CA SER A 17 13.73 24.71 -9.08
C SER A 17 14.27 23.30 -8.79
N CYS A 18 15.49 23.17 -8.27
CA CYS A 18 16.06 21.85 -7.92
C CYS A 18 15.37 21.21 -6.70
N PHE A 19 14.84 22.01 -5.77
CA PHE A 19 14.14 21.47 -4.58
C PHE A 19 12.76 20.90 -4.90
N PHE A 20 12.11 21.33 -5.99
CA PHE A 20 10.78 20.86 -6.37
C PHE A 20 10.80 19.41 -6.90
N GLU A 21 11.82 19.05 -7.69
CA GLU A 21 11.98 17.69 -8.26
C GLU A 21 12.24 16.61 -7.18
N VAL A 22 13.04 16.93 -6.16
CA VAL A 22 13.37 15.97 -5.08
C VAL A 22 12.13 15.64 -4.22
N SER A 23 11.21 16.58 -4.06
CA SER A 23 9.96 16.37 -3.30
C SER A 23 8.98 15.42 -4.01
N ILE A 24 8.88 15.51 -5.35
CA ILE A 24 7.96 14.67 -6.13
C ILE A 24 8.45 13.23 -6.24
N ALA A 25 9.76 12.99 -6.39
CA ALA A 25 10.30 11.63 -6.44
C ALA A 25 10.22 10.90 -5.08
N GLY A 26 10.44 11.62 -3.97
CA GLY A 26 10.35 11.05 -2.63
C GLY A 26 8.91 10.73 -2.22
N SER A 27 7.95 11.58 -2.57
CA SER A 27 6.53 11.35 -2.31
C SER A 27 5.92 10.31 -3.27
N ALA A 28 6.31 10.28 -4.55
CA ALA A 28 5.84 9.27 -5.48
C ALA A 28 6.22 7.85 -5.07
N LEU A 29 7.42 7.60 -4.52
CA LEU A 29 7.82 6.25 -4.07
C LEU A 29 7.04 5.78 -2.83
N LEU A 30 6.78 6.68 -1.87
CA LEU A 30 5.99 6.36 -0.68
C LEU A 30 4.49 6.24 -0.99
N VAL A 31 3.99 7.03 -1.94
CA VAL A 31 2.59 7.00 -2.39
C VAL A 31 2.33 5.83 -3.34
N HIS A 32 3.25 5.48 -4.26
CA HIS A 32 3.11 4.26 -5.08
C HIS A 32 3.23 2.98 -4.26
N GLY A 33 4.10 2.93 -3.26
CA GLY A 33 4.21 1.77 -2.39
C GLY A 33 2.91 1.53 -1.61
N LEU A 34 2.37 2.57 -0.98
CA LEU A 34 1.16 2.46 -0.17
C LEU A 34 -0.11 2.29 -1.02
N TYR A 35 -0.22 3.00 -2.14
CA TYR A 35 -1.35 2.85 -3.06
C TYR A 35 -1.30 1.51 -3.80
N GLY A 36 -0.12 1.06 -4.21
CA GLY A 36 0.07 -0.26 -4.82
C GLY A 36 -0.29 -1.41 -3.88
N ILE A 37 -0.02 -1.28 -2.57
CA ILE A 37 -0.47 -2.26 -1.57
C ILE A 37 -1.99 -2.21 -1.40
N ALA A 38 -2.59 -1.02 -1.37
CA ALA A 38 -4.04 -0.87 -1.30
C ALA A 38 -4.74 -1.49 -2.52
N ASP A 39 -4.21 -1.26 -3.73
CA ASP A 39 -4.72 -1.84 -4.98
C ASP A 39 -4.50 -3.36 -5.06
N PHE A 40 -3.36 -3.85 -4.59
CA PHE A 40 -3.08 -5.29 -4.49
C PHE A 40 -4.06 -5.98 -3.55
N CYS A 41 -4.22 -5.46 -2.33
CA CYS A 41 -5.11 -6.05 -1.35
C CYS A 41 -6.57 -5.94 -1.78
N GLY A 42 -6.99 -4.82 -2.34
CA GLY A 42 -8.36 -4.63 -2.86
C GLY A 42 -8.71 -5.66 -3.93
N SER A 43 -7.87 -5.77 -4.97
CA SER A 43 -8.10 -6.71 -6.07
C SER A 43 -8.07 -8.18 -5.62
N LYS A 44 -7.08 -8.58 -4.82
CA LYS A 44 -6.97 -9.95 -4.32
C LYS A 44 -8.10 -10.33 -3.36
N CYS A 45 -8.48 -9.43 -2.46
CA CYS A 45 -9.59 -9.68 -1.54
C CYS A 45 -10.94 -9.73 -2.25
N ALA A 46 -11.13 -8.96 -3.33
CA ALA A 46 -12.33 -9.07 -4.17
C ALA A 46 -12.48 -10.48 -4.76
N VAL A 47 -11.39 -11.07 -5.27
CA VAL A 47 -11.39 -12.45 -5.76
C VAL A 47 -11.65 -13.43 -4.62
N ARG A 48 -10.90 -13.31 -3.51
CA ARG A 48 -10.99 -14.22 -2.36
C ARG A 48 -12.40 -14.26 -1.76
N CYS A 49 -13.06 -13.12 -1.72
CA CYS A 49 -14.39 -12.96 -1.11
C CYS A 49 -15.56 -13.06 -2.10
N SER A 50 -15.30 -13.33 -3.39
CA SER A 50 -16.33 -13.35 -4.45
C SER A 50 -17.46 -14.35 -4.23
N LYS A 51 -17.26 -15.38 -3.40
CA LYS A 51 -18.28 -16.37 -3.01
C LYS A 51 -18.62 -16.38 -1.53
N ALA A 52 -18.22 -15.34 -0.78
CA ALA A 52 -18.48 -15.27 0.64
C ALA A 52 -19.96 -14.96 0.92
N GLY A 53 -20.60 -15.72 1.81
CA GLY A 53 -22.00 -15.48 2.20
C GLY A 53 -22.23 -14.14 2.93
N VAL A 54 -21.17 -13.56 3.53
CA VAL A 54 -21.20 -12.22 4.13
C VAL A 54 -20.03 -11.41 3.58
N GLN A 55 -20.28 -10.71 2.47
CA GLN A 55 -19.24 -10.10 1.65
C GLN A 55 -18.44 -9.02 2.40
N ASP A 56 -19.11 -8.07 3.08
CA ASP A 56 -18.45 -6.98 3.81
C ASP A 56 -17.53 -7.50 4.93
N ARG A 57 -17.97 -8.56 5.63
CA ARG A 57 -17.16 -9.21 6.67
C ARG A 57 -15.91 -9.82 6.06
N CYS A 58 -16.05 -10.54 4.95
CA CYS A 58 -14.91 -11.17 4.29
C CYS A 58 -13.89 -10.13 3.81
N LEU A 59 -14.35 -9.10 3.09
CA LEU A 59 -13.50 -8.03 2.57
C LEU A 59 -12.75 -7.31 3.69
N LYS A 60 -13.43 -6.97 4.80
CA LYS A 60 -12.83 -6.32 5.95
C LYS A 60 -11.70 -7.15 6.56
N TYR A 61 -11.93 -8.44 6.84
CA TYR A 61 -10.90 -9.28 7.46
C TYR A 61 -9.80 -9.67 6.48
N CYS A 62 -10.12 -9.87 5.20
CA CYS A 62 -9.12 -10.10 4.17
C CYS A 62 -8.19 -8.90 4.03
N GLY A 63 -8.72 -7.68 3.98
CA GLY A 63 -7.94 -6.44 3.92
C GLY A 63 -6.98 -6.30 5.11
N ILE A 64 -7.49 -6.46 6.34
CA ILE A 64 -6.66 -6.41 7.57
C ILE A 64 -5.52 -7.44 7.53
N CYS A 65 -5.80 -8.65 7.04
CA CYS A 65 -4.78 -9.69 6.94
C CYS A 65 -3.80 -9.44 5.80
N CYS A 66 -4.27 -8.92 4.67
CA CYS A 66 -3.46 -8.58 3.52
C CYS A 66 -2.52 -7.40 3.82
N GLU A 67 -3.00 -6.34 4.46
CA GLU A 67 -2.16 -5.20 4.84
C GLU A 67 -1.02 -5.60 5.79
N LYS A 68 -1.27 -6.59 6.67
CA LYS A 68 -0.26 -7.07 7.61
C LYS A 68 0.69 -8.11 7.00
N CYS A 69 0.19 -8.97 6.13
CA CYS A 69 0.96 -10.10 5.60
C CYS A 69 1.44 -9.90 4.15
N HIS A 70 0.98 -8.84 3.48
CA HIS A 70 1.20 -8.53 2.06
C HIS A 70 0.96 -9.72 1.12
N CYS A 71 0.01 -10.59 1.47
CA CYS A 71 -0.28 -11.86 0.78
C CYS A 71 -1.76 -12.22 0.95
N VAL A 72 -2.39 -12.72 -0.11
CA VAL A 72 -3.74 -13.28 -0.10
C VAL A 72 -3.70 -14.61 -0.86
N PRO A 73 -4.16 -15.72 -0.24
CA PRO A 73 -4.24 -17.02 -0.91
C PRO A 73 -5.07 -17.02 -2.18
N SER A 74 -4.74 -17.90 -3.11
CA SER A 74 -5.50 -18.13 -4.33
C SER A 74 -6.92 -18.67 -4.05
N GLY A 75 -7.79 -18.57 -5.06
CA GLY A 75 -9.17 -19.07 -4.98
C GLY A 75 -10.06 -18.32 -3.99
N THR A 76 -11.19 -18.93 -3.63
CA THR A 76 -12.21 -18.35 -2.74
C THR A 76 -12.29 -19.03 -1.36
N PHE A 77 -11.57 -20.14 -1.19
CA PHE A 77 -11.51 -20.92 0.03
C PHE A 77 -10.20 -21.74 0.06
N GLY A 78 -9.72 -22.16 1.24
CA GLY A 78 -8.51 -22.99 1.34
C GLY A 78 -7.20 -22.27 0.97
N HIS A 79 -6.20 -23.03 0.52
CA HIS A 79 -4.89 -22.56 0.01
C HIS A 79 -4.08 -21.66 0.96
N LYS A 80 -4.38 -21.69 2.27
CA LYS A 80 -3.75 -20.79 3.23
C LYS A 80 -2.26 -21.08 3.41
N ASP A 81 -1.79 -22.26 3.03
CA ASP A 81 -0.39 -22.64 2.97
C ASP A 81 0.45 -21.77 2.02
N GLU A 82 -0.16 -21.18 0.97
CA GLU A 82 0.48 -20.21 0.08
C GLU A 82 0.92 -18.93 0.82
N CYS A 83 0.21 -18.57 1.90
CA CYS A 83 0.48 -17.38 2.69
C CYS A 83 0.55 -17.73 4.19
N PRO A 84 1.69 -18.22 4.71
CA PRO A 84 1.82 -18.65 6.11
C PRO A 84 1.41 -17.59 7.15
N CYS A 85 1.78 -16.32 6.95
CA CYS A 85 1.35 -15.22 7.82
C CYS A 85 -0.20 -15.09 7.85
N TYR A 86 -0.85 -15.17 6.69
CA TYR A 86 -2.30 -15.06 6.56
C TYR A 86 -3.01 -16.25 7.23
N ARG A 87 -2.45 -17.46 7.08
CA ARG A 87 -2.93 -18.69 7.74
C ARG A 87 -2.86 -18.61 9.26
N ASP A 88 -1.75 -18.09 9.77
CA ASP A 88 -1.41 -18.18 11.19
C ASP A 88 -1.98 -17.02 12.01
N MET A 89 -2.46 -15.96 11.36
CA MET A 89 -3.16 -14.85 12.03
C MET A 89 -4.39 -15.32 12.81
N LYS A 90 -4.35 -15.09 14.12
CA LYS A 90 -5.45 -15.35 15.05
C LYS A 90 -6.11 -14.06 15.54
N ASN A 91 -7.37 -14.16 15.94
CA ASN A 91 -8.04 -13.13 16.72
C ASN A 91 -7.70 -13.26 18.22
N SER A 92 -8.19 -12.34 19.05
CA SER A 92 -7.96 -12.35 20.50
C SER A 92 -8.49 -13.61 21.21
N LYS A 93 -9.34 -14.41 20.55
CA LYS A 93 -9.88 -15.68 21.06
C LYS A 93 -9.12 -16.91 20.52
N GLY A 94 -7.97 -16.71 19.87
CA GLY A 94 -7.15 -17.79 19.32
C GLY A 94 -7.70 -18.46 18.05
N LYS A 95 -8.83 -17.98 17.49
CA LYS A 95 -9.41 -18.54 16.26
C LYS A 95 -8.80 -17.90 15.02
N SER A 96 -8.82 -18.61 13.89
CA SER A 96 -8.40 -18.06 12.59
C SER A 96 -9.09 -16.72 12.33
N LYS A 97 -8.31 -15.68 12.04
CA LYS A 97 -8.83 -14.33 11.78
C LYS A 97 -9.18 -14.12 10.32
N CYS A 98 -8.34 -14.63 9.43
CA CYS A 98 -8.43 -14.35 8.01
C CYS A 98 -9.35 -15.35 7.29
N PRO A 99 -10.13 -14.91 6.28
CA PRO A 99 -11.07 -15.77 5.55
C PRO A 99 -10.41 -16.94 4.82
#